data_AF-A0A800K7K8-F1
#
_entry.id   AF-A0A800K7K8-F1
#
_cell.length_a   1.000
_cell.length_b   1.000
_cell.length_c   1.000
_cell.angle_alpha   90.00
_cell.angle_beta   90.00
_cell.angle_gamma   90.00
#
_symmetry.space_group_name_H-M   'P 1'
#
loop_
_entity.id
_entity.type
_entity.pdbx_description
1 polymer ?
#
loop_
_entity_poly.entity_id
_entity_poly.type
_entity_poly.pdbx_seq_one_letter_code
_entity_poly.pdbx_strand_id
1 'polypeptide(L)'
;MIVWLPAMALFPILAALYLGGAAIHIEGGGGGRQIAGLLLHYAAFMGAYALLRLAVLTFLGPVLSVAVAMVGAAILLPLLARLMFRVAGVRITSAEGASVEGAS
;
A
#
# COMPACT_ATOMS: atom_id res chain seq x y z
N MET A 1 15.58 -9.98 -12.29
CA MET A 1 15.29 -10.21 -10.86
C MET A 1 15.73 -9.05 -9.98
N ILE A 2 16.96 -8.53 -10.11
CA ILE A 2 17.50 -7.48 -9.23
C ILE A 2 16.63 -6.20 -9.14
N VAL A 3 16.01 -5.79 -10.26
CA VAL A 3 15.17 -4.58 -10.33
C VAL A 3 13.92 -4.64 -9.44
N TRP A 4 13.48 -5.82 -9.03
CA TRP A 4 12.30 -6.00 -8.18
C TRP A 4 12.63 -5.93 -6.69
N LEU A 5 13.90 -6.16 -6.31
CA LEU A 5 14.34 -6.16 -4.92
C LEU A 5 14.01 -4.85 -4.19
N PRO A 6 14.19 -3.65 -4.79
CA PRO A 6 13.83 -2.40 -4.11
C PRO A 6 12.34 -2.36 -3.73
N ALA A 7 11.45 -2.78 -4.63
CA ALA A 7 10.00 -2.79 -4.37
C ALA A 7 9.64 -3.79 -3.27
N MET A 8 10.21 -5.00 -3.35
CA MET A 8 9.96 -6.06 -2.37
C MET A 8 10.48 -5.68 -0.98
N ALA A 9 11.64 -5.03 -0.88
CA ALA A 9 12.24 -4.62 0.38
C ALA A 9 11.55 -3.40 1.00
N LEU A 10 11.10 -2.45 0.18
CA LEU A 10 10.50 -1.20 0.68
C LEU A 10 9.04 -1.35 1.06
N PHE A 11 8.30 -2.26 0.41
CA PHE A 11 6.90 -2.51 0.74
C PHE A 11 6.64 -2.79 2.22
N PRO A 12 7.31 -3.74 2.90
CA PRO A 12 7.02 -4.04 4.31
C PRO A 12 7.29 -2.84 5.22
N ILE A 13 8.28 -2.01 4.90
CA ILE A 13 8.59 -0.78 5.64
C ILE A 13 7.45 0.24 5.47
N LEU A 14 7.03 0.49 4.23
CA LEU A 14 5.96 1.43 3.93
C LEU A 14 4.60 0.96 4.48
N ALA A 15 4.33 -0.34 4.39
CA ALA A 15 3.14 -0.96 4.95
C ALA A 15 3.15 -0.84 6.48
N ALA A 16 4.28 -1.08 7.14
CA ALA A 16 4.39 -0.90 8.59
C ALA A 16 4.21 0.57 9.01
N LEU A 17 4.77 1.52 8.26
CA LEU A 17 4.58 2.95 8.52
C LEU A 17 3.12 3.36 8.33
N TYR A 18 2.46 2.90 7.27
CA TYR A 18 1.08 3.27 6.97
C TYR A 18 0.06 2.56 7.86
N LEU A 19 0.23 1.26 8.12
CA LEU A 19 -0.71 0.45 8.90
C LEU A 19 -0.43 0.44 10.40
N GLY A 20 0.84 0.51 10.79
CA GLY A 20 1.27 0.48 12.19
C GLY A 20 1.48 1.87 12.80
N GLY A 21 1.74 2.90 11.99
CA GLY A 21 1.92 4.28 12.47
C GLY A 21 0.61 5.08 12.55
N ALA A 22 -0.40 4.73 11.76
CA ALA A 22 -1.73 5.30 11.91
C ALA A 22 -2.49 4.55 13.01
N ALA A 23 -3.23 5.28 13.86
CA ALA A 23 -4.22 4.70 14.77
C ALA A 23 -5.38 4.10 13.95
N ILE A 24 -5.14 2.95 13.32
CA ILE A 24 -6.11 2.22 12.52
C ILE A 24 -6.78 1.23 13.46
N HIS A 25 -7.97 1.58 13.93
CA HIS A 25 -8.85 0.60 14.54
C HIS A 25 -9.42 -0.29 13.42
N ILE A 26 -8.92 -1.52 13.33
CA ILE A 26 -9.46 -2.53 12.43
C ILE A 26 -10.74 -3.09 13.04
N GLU A 27 -11.86 -2.43 12.79
CA GLU A 27 -13.18 -2.97 13.15
C GLU A 27 -13.56 -4.11 12.19
N GLY A 28 -13.86 -5.29 12.76
CA GLY A 28 -14.66 -6.33 12.09
C GLY A 28 -13.94 -7.39 11.27
N GLY A 29 -12.61 -7.52 11.33
CA GLY A 29 -11.88 -8.55 10.59
C GLY A 29 -10.95 -9.37 11.48
N GLY A 30 -11.28 -10.63 11.77
CA GLY A 30 -10.34 -11.57 12.41
C GLY A 30 -9.00 -11.65 11.67
N GLY A 31 -7.93 -12.10 12.33
CA GLY A 31 -6.55 -12.03 11.82
C GLY A 31 -6.35 -12.54 10.39
N GLY A 32 -7.12 -13.54 9.95
CA GLY A 32 -7.10 -14.03 8.55
C GLY A 32 -7.49 -12.97 7.50
N ARG A 33 -8.46 -12.10 7.78
CA ARG A 33 -8.86 -11.01 6.87
C ARG A 33 -7.80 -9.91 6.79
N GLN A 34 -7.10 -9.65 7.89
CA GLN A 34 -5.99 -8.69 7.92
C GLN A 34 -4.80 -9.19 7.08
N ILE A 35 -4.45 -10.47 7.22
CA ILE A 35 -3.41 -11.11 6.40
C ILE A 35 -3.81 -11.08 4.92
N ALA A 36 -5.06 -11.42 4.59
CA ALA A 36 -5.55 -11.36 3.21
C ALA A 36 -5.49 -9.94 2.64
N GLY A 37 -5.89 -8.93 3.41
CA GLY A 37 -5.76 -7.51 3.02
C GLY A 37 -4.32 -7.09 2.78
N LEU A 38 -3.38 -7.53 3.63
CA LEU A 38 -1.96 -7.25 3.49
C LEU A 38 -1.35 -7.91 2.24
N LEU A 39 -1.68 -9.17 1.97
CA LEU A 39 -1.24 -9.89 0.78
C LEU A 39 -1.79 -9.25 -0.50
N LEU A 40 -3.06 -8.86 -0.48
CA LEU A 40 -3.68 -8.18 -1.61
C LEU A 40 -3.07 -6.78 -1.82
N HIS A 41 -2.75 -6.08 -0.72
CA HIS A 41 -2.05 -4.80 -0.77
C HIS A 41 -0.65 -4.93 -1.37
N TYR A 42 0.09 -5.97 -0.99
CA TYR A 42 1.40 -6.29 -1.57
C TYR A 42 1.29 -6.57 -3.07
N ALA A 43 0.36 -7.43 -3.48
CA ALA A 43 0.14 -7.74 -4.89
C ALA A 43 -0.20 -6.49 -5.70
N ALA A 44 -1.06 -5.62 -5.17
CA ALA A 44 -1.44 -4.37 -5.81
C ALA A 44 -0.28 -3.38 -5.92
N PHE A 45 0.54 -3.27 -4.87
CA PHE A 45 1.76 -2.45 -4.91
C PHE A 45 2.75 -2.94 -5.96
N MET A 46 3.00 -4.25 -6.01
CA MET A 46 3.88 -4.87 -7.01
C MET A 46 3.35 -4.69 -8.43
N GLY A 47 2.03 -4.80 -8.62
CA GLY A 47 1.36 -4.53 -9.88
C GLY A 47 1.51 -3.07 -10.32
N ALA A 48 1.27 -2.12 -9.42
CA ALA A 48 1.43 -0.70 -9.70
C ALA A 48 2.88 -0.35 -10.07
N TYR A 49 3.84 -0.87 -9.31
CA TYR A 49 5.28 -0.72 -9.62
C TYR A 49 5.60 -1.28 -11.02
N ALA A 50 5.11 -2.48 -11.35
CA ALA A 50 5.35 -3.11 -12.65
C ALA A 50 4.81 -2.25 -13.80
N LEU A 51 3.57 -1.77 -13.67
CA LEU A 51 2.90 -0.97 -14.70
C LEU A 51 3.58 0.40 -14.88
N LEU A 52 3.89 1.09 -13.79
CA LEU A 52 4.60 2.37 -13.84
C LEU A 52 5.98 2.19 -14.47
N ARG A 53 6.72 1.15 -14.06
CA ARG A 53 8.03 0.85 -14.62
C ARG A 53 7.94 0.59 -16.11
N LEU A 54 7.00 -0.24 -16.55
CA LEU A 54 6.79 -0.54 -17.97
C LEU A 54 6.48 0.74 -18.77
N ALA A 55 5.63 1.61 -18.23
CA ALA A 55 5.25 2.87 -18.88
C ALA A 55 6.44 3.81 -19.10
N VAL A 56 7.36 3.89 -18.13
CA VAL A 56 8.48 4.84 -18.18
C VAL A 56 9.79 4.22 -18.69
N LEU A 57 9.87 2.89 -18.81
CA LEU A 57 11.07 2.15 -19.20
C LEU A 57 11.64 2.64 -20.54
N THR A 58 10.76 2.85 -21.52
CA THR A 58 11.11 3.27 -22.87
C THR A 58 11.72 4.67 -22.92
N PHE A 59 11.37 5.54 -21.96
CA PHE A 59 11.79 6.95 -21.95
C PHE A 59 13.01 7.20 -21.05
N LEU A 60 13.08 6.52 -19.91
CA LEU A 60 14.04 6.81 -18.85
C LEU A 60 15.13 5.73 -18.72
N GLY A 61 15.02 4.65 -19.49
CA GLY A 61 15.95 3.53 -19.45
C GLY A 61 15.82 2.65 -18.20
N PRO A 62 16.63 1.59 -18.09
CA PRO A 62 16.41 0.50 -17.15
C PRO A 62 16.66 0.84 -15.68
N VAL A 63 17.52 1.83 -15.41
CA VAL A 63 17.89 2.24 -14.04
C VAL A 63 16.93 3.30 -13.51
N LEU A 64 16.75 4.39 -14.25
CA LEU A 64 15.94 5.52 -13.81
C LEU A 64 14.44 5.17 -13.72
N SER A 65 13.98 4.23 -14.56
CA SER A 65 12.62 3.67 -14.48
C SER A 65 12.32 2.99 -13.14
N VAL A 66 13.32 2.41 -12.47
CA VAL A 66 13.14 1.80 -11.15
C VAL A 66 12.81 2.86 -10.11
N ALA A 67 13.60 3.93 -10.06
CA ALA A 67 13.40 5.01 -9.08
C ALA A 67 12.05 5.70 -9.28
N VAL A 68 11.70 6.04 -10.52
CA VAL A 68 10.44 6.73 -10.83
C VAL A 68 9.23 5.84 -10.54
N ALA A 69 9.29 4.56 -10.92
CA ALA A 69 8.21 3.62 -10.61
C ALA A 69 8.06 3.38 -9.10
N MET A 70 9.17 3.37 -8.35
CA MET A 70 9.13 3.26 -6.89
C MET A 70 8.45 4.47 -6.25
N VAL A 71 8.85 5.69 -6.64
CA VAL A 71 8.24 6.92 -6.13
C VAL A 71 6.75 6.95 -6.47
N GLY A 72 6.38 6.64 -7.72
CA GLY A 72 4.98 6.58 -8.13
C GLY A 72 4.17 5.54 -7.33
N ALA A 73 4.70 4.32 -7.19
CA ALA A 73 4.03 3.26 -6.43
C ALA A 73 3.88 3.62 -4.94
N ALA A 74 4.87 4.29 -4.34
CA ALA A 74 4.80 4.77 -2.97
C ALA A 74 3.72 5.85 -2.78
N ILE A 75 3.54 6.75 -3.75
CA ILE A 75 2.45 7.75 -3.74
C ILE A 75 1.08 7.08 -3.83
N LEU A 76 0.97 6.01 -4.62
CA LEU A 76 -0.26 5.21 -4.78
C LEU A 76 -0.57 4.31 -3.57
N LEU A 77 0.41 4.06 -2.70
CA LEU A 77 0.30 3.15 -1.56
C LEU A 77 -0.91 3.41 -0.63
N PRO A 78 -1.19 4.64 -0.14
CA PRO A 78 -2.37 4.89 0.69
C PRO A 78 -3.70 4.57 -0.03
N LEU A 79 -3.79 4.86 -1.33
CA LEU A 79 -4.97 4.55 -2.14
C LEU A 79 -5.15 3.03 -2.29
N LEU A 80 -4.06 2.33 -2.62
CA LEU A 80 -4.06 0.88 -2.75
C LEU A 80 -4.39 0.19 -1.43
N ALA A 81 -3.92 0.72 -0.29
CA ALA A 81 -4.24 0.18 1.02
C ALA A 81 -5.75 0.27 1.29
N ARG A 82 -6.32 1.46 1.12
CA ARG A 82 -7.76 1.68 1.32
C ARG A 82 -8.61 0.77 0.43
N LEU A 83 -8.26 0.64 -0.85
CA LEU A 83 -8.99 -0.20 -1.79
C LEU A 83 -8.86 -1.69 -1.46
N MET A 84 -7.64 -2.18 -1.24
CA MET A 84 -7.41 -3.62 -1.06
C MET A 84 -7.91 -4.13 0.30
N PHE A 85 -7.79 -3.33 1.36
CA PHE A 85 -8.40 -3.68 2.64
C PHE A 85 -9.93 -3.64 2.56
N ARG A 86 -10.51 -2.68 1.83
CA ARG A 86 -11.95 -2.66 1.55
C ARG A 86 -12.41 -3.90 0.78
N VAL A 87 -11.65 -4.35 -0.21
CA VAL A 87 -11.91 -5.61 -0.94
C VAL A 87 -11.80 -6.82 -0.02
N ALA A 88 -10.85 -6.83 0.91
CA ALA A 88 -10.73 -7.86 1.95
C ALA A 88 -11.86 -7.82 3.01
N GLY A 89 -12.82 -6.89 2.88
CA GLY A 89 -13.94 -6.73 3.80
C GLY A 89 -13.55 -6.03 5.11
N VAL A 90 -12.40 -5.34 5.14
CA VAL A 90 -11.91 -4.56 6.27
C VAL A 90 -12.10 -3.08 5.96
N ARG A 91 -12.88 -2.37 6.77
CA ARG A 91 -12.95 -0.90 6.69
C ARG A 91 -11.82 -0.31 7.52
N ILE A 92 -10.93 0.43 6.85
CA ILE A 92 -9.95 1.28 7.51
C ILE A 92 -10.69 2.56 7.92
N THR A 93 -11.21 2.61 9.14
CA THR A 93 -11.68 3.86 9.75
C THR A 93 -10.49 4.53 10.44
N SER A 94 -10.20 5.77 10.07
CA SER A 94 -9.20 6.58 10.78
C SER A 94 -9.75 6.91 12.16
N ALA A 95 -8.99 6.68 13.24
CA ALA A 95 -9.40 6.99 14.60
C ALA A 95 -9.78 8.47 14.82
N GLU A 96 -9.41 9.37 13.90
CA GLU A 96 -9.70 10.80 13.97
C GLU A 96 -11.19 11.13 13.73
N GLY A 97 -11.98 10.19 13.18
CA GLY A 97 -13.44 10.34 13.08
C GLY A 97 -14.21 10.00 14.36
N ALA A 98 -13.64 9.15 15.23
CA ALA A 98 -14.31 8.67 16.43
C ALA A 98 -14.21 9.65 17.61
N SER A 99 -13.21 10.54 17.63
CA SER A 99 -13.08 11.56 18.68
C SER A 99 -14.01 12.76 18.48
N VAL A 100 -14.55 12.95 17.28
CA VAL A 100 -15.46 14.08 16.97
C VAL A 100 -16.92 13.72 17.28
N GLU A 101 -17.33 12.46 17.11
CA GLU A 101 -18.70 12.00 17.44
C GLU A 101 -18.92 11.72 18.95
N GLY A 102 -17.86 11.54 19.74
CA GLY A 102 -17.95 11.37 21.19
C GLY A 102 -17.99 12.68 21.99
N ALA A 103 -17.96 13.84 21.31
CA ALA A 103 -17.84 15.16 21.93
C ALA A 103 -18.99 16.12 21.58
N SER A 104 -20.10 15.62 21.02
CA SER A 104 -21.31 16.40 20.72
C SER A 104 -22.52 15.94 21.54
#